data_AF-A0A3D6BX55-F1
#
_entry.id   AF-A0A3D6BX55-F1
#
_cell.length_a   1.000
_cell.length_b   1.000
_cell.length_c   1.000
_cell.angle_alpha   90.00
_cell.angle_beta   90.00
_cell.angle_gamma   90.00
#
_symmetry.space_group_name_H-M   'P 1'
#
loop_
_entity.id
_entity.type
_entity.pdbx_description
1 polymer ?
#
loop_
_entity_poly.entity_id
_entity_poly.type
_entity_poly.pdbx_seq_one_letter_code
_entity_poly.pdbx_strand_id
1 'polypeptide(L)'
;MKKWMIEELICPECLIQDRNNEIPLTPDIRSETDEDILNGKLTCEACNRQYDISEGIAVVVPEATLPVTRETTGYGSFSMLSSYLWSHFSEFFNGPDATDAYKQWASAFTPQQGDDHTGWALDIGCSVGRLTFELTKTHERAIGIDTSLSFIRAARNVAAQQHLEFDMILEGQIMKTQSSSLDPDFKFPHAEFIVADAMALPFRSGRFATASTVNILEKVPDP
;
A
#
# COMPACT_ATOMS: atom_id res chain seq x y z
N MET A 1 -9.27 6.92 -1.93
CA MET A 1 -7.92 7.48 -1.83
C MET A 1 -8.10 8.70 -0.99
N LYS A 2 -7.45 8.73 0.15
CA LYS A 2 -7.56 9.77 1.15
C LYS A 2 -7.18 11.09 0.51
N LYS A 3 -7.99 12.12 0.75
CA LYS A 3 -7.78 13.44 0.14
C LYS A 3 -6.44 14.05 0.50
N TRP A 4 -5.90 13.75 1.68
CA TRP A 4 -4.59 14.22 2.12
C TRP A 4 -3.41 13.68 1.28
N MET A 5 -3.62 12.66 0.43
CA MET A 5 -2.60 12.18 -0.50
C MET A 5 -2.34 13.11 -1.68
N ILE A 6 -3.31 13.95 -2.04
CA ILE A 6 -3.28 14.73 -3.30
C ILE A 6 -2.00 15.59 -3.39
N GLU A 7 -1.61 16.23 -2.29
CA GLU A 7 -0.50 17.19 -2.26
C GLU A 7 0.88 16.51 -2.39
N GLU A 8 0.90 15.19 -2.20
CA GLU A 8 2.11 14.37 -2.05
C GLU A 8 2.49 13.65 -3.33
N LEU A 9 1.51 13.47 -4.22
CA LEU A 9 1.67 12.69 -5.43
C LEU A 9 2.33 13.50 -6.55
N ILE A 10 3.41 12.95 -7.09
CA ILE A 10 4.10 13.45 -8.27
C ILE A 10 4.00 12.45 -9.42
N CYS A 11 4.26 12.92 -10.63
CA CYS A 11 4.18 12.12 -11.84
C CYS A 11 5.37 11.13 -11.95
N PRO A 12 5.13 9.81 -11.84
CA PRO A 12 6.20 8.82 -11.98
C PRO A 12 6.78 8.76 -13.39
N GLU A 13 6.01 9.15 -14.41
CA GLU A 13 6.48 9.18 -15.80
C GLU A 13 7.56 10.25 -16.01
N CYS A 14 7.34 11.46 -15.48
CA CYS A 14 8.34 12.53 -15.51
C CYS A 14 9.56 12.20 -14.65
N LEU A 15 9.37 11.53 -13.52
CA LEU A 15 10.45 11.11 -12.62
C LEU A 15 11.39 10.06 -13.24
N ILE A 16 10.89 9.21 -14.14
CA ILE A 16 11.72 8.27 -14.90
C ILE A 16 12.57 9.00 -15.94
N GLN A 17 12.01 10.03 -16.57
CA GLN A 17 12.72 10.80 -17.60
C GLN A 17 13.83 11.66 -17.00
N ASP A 18 13.59 12.28 -15.85
CA ASP A 18 14.58 13.01 -15.06
C ASP A 18 14.22 12.90 -13.58
N ARG A 19 15.16 12.42 -12.76
CA ARG A 19 14.97 12.23 -11.31
C ARG A 19 14.71 13.54 -10.56
N ASN A 20 14.98 14.70 -11.16
CA ASN A 20 14.68 16.01 -10.57
C ASN A 20 13.30 16.55 -10.97
N ASN A 21 12.58 15.89 -11.88
CA ASN A 21 11.27 16.34 -12.35
C ASN A 21 10.13 15.85 -11.45
N GLU A 22 10.04 16.46 -10.27
CA GLU A 22 8.95 16.23 -9.32
C GLU A 22 7.70 17.05 -9.68
N ILE A 23 7.01 16.66 -10.75
CA ILE A 23 5.81 17.36 -11.22
C ILE A 23 4.59 16.89 -10.41
N PRO A 24 3.90 17.77 -9.65
CA PRO A 24 2.71 17.41 -8.89
C PRO A 24 1.57 16.93 -9.80
N LEU A 25 0.71 16.07 -9.28
CA LEU A 25 -0.49 15.63 -9.99
C LEU A 25 -1.71 16.44 -9.59
N THR A 26 -2.44 16.95 -10.57
CA THR A 26 -3.69 17.70 -10.37
C THR A 26 -4.88 16.73 -10.39
N PRO A 27 -5.73 16.70 -9.35
CA PRO A 27 -6.89 15.81 -9.31
C PRO A 27 -8.07 16.35 -10.12
N ASP A 28 -8.74 15.46 -10.83
CA ASP A 28 -10.07 15.64 -11.42
C ASP A 28 -11.04 14.66 -10.72
N ILE A 29 -11.81 15.17 -9.78
CA ILE A 29 -12.62 14.36 -8.86
C ILE A 29 -14.03 14.20 -9.43
N ARG A 30 -14.45 12.94 -9.64
CA ARG A 30 -15.80 12.60 -10.11
C ARG A 30 -16.75 12.23 -8.97
N SER A 31 -16.26 11.58 -7.92
CA SER A 31 -17.04 11.25 -6.73
C SER A 31 -16.13 11.08 -5.51
N GLU A 32 -16.60 11.53 -4.36
CA GLU A 32 -15.86 11.50 -3.09
C GLU A 32 -16.79 11.38 -1.88
N THR A 33 -16.23 10.97 -0.74
CA THR A 33 -16.78 11.15 0.61
C THR A 33 -16.07 12.33 1.29
N ASP A 34 -16.34 12.56 2.57
CA ASP A 34 -15.63 13.61 3.33
C ASP A 34 -14.11 13.38 3.36
N GLU A 35 -13.67 12.12 3.51
CA GLU A 35 -12.26 11.77 3.66
C GLU A 35 -11.59 11.20 2.40
N ASP A 36 -12.37 10.59 1.50
CA ASP A 36 -11.84 9.78 0.40
C ASP A 36 -12.36 10.23 -0.96
N ILE A 37 -11.46 10.34 -1.94
CA ILE A 37 -11.82 10.32 -3.36
C ILE A 37 -12.16 8.88 -3.74
N LEU A 38 -13.37 8.64 -4.24
CA LEU A 38 -13.83 7.32 -4.68
C LEU A 38 -13.52 7.09 -6.15
N ASN A 39 -13.80 8.07 -7.02
CA ASN A 39 -13.54 7.96 -8.45
C ASN A 39 -13.05 9.30 -8.99
N GLY A 40 -12.08 9.26 -9.89
CA GLY A 40 -11.49 10.45 -10.46
C GLY A 40 -10.27 10.13 -11.31
N LYS A 41 -9.50 11.15 -11.62
CA LYS A 41 -8.20 11.03 -12.26
C LYS A 41 -7.19 11.95 -11.59
N LEU A 42 -5.92 11.61 -11.71
CA LEU A 42 -4.79 12.48 -11.40
C LEU A 42 -4.09 12.77 -12.72
N THR A 43 -3.81 14.03 -13.02
CA THR A 43 -3.22 14.46 -14.30
C THR A 43 -1.91 15.19 -14.07
N CYS A 44 -0.88 14.82 -14.81
CA CYS A 44 0.36 15.57 -14.86
C CYS A 44 0.25 16.68 -15.92
N GLU A 45 0.45 17.93 -15.54
CA GLU A 45 0.34 19.07 -16.47
C GLU A 45 1.54 19.18 -17.43
N ALA A 46 2.68 18.54 -17.12
CA ALA A 46 3.88 18.58 -17.96
C ALA A 46 3.83 17.57 -19.11
N CYS A 47 3.53 16.30 -18.81
CA CYS A 47 3.50 15.22 -19.82
C CYS A 47 2.09 14.81 -20.26
N ASN A 48 1.03 15.41 -19.67
CA ASN A 48 -0.38 15.09 -19.90
C ASN A 48 -0.78 13.64 -19.54
N ARG A 49 0.08 12.88 -18.85
CA ARG A 49 -0.26 11.53 -18.38
C ARG A 49 -1.39 11.61 -17.36
N GLN A 50 -2.33 10.67 -17.47
CA GLN A 50 -3.44 10.52 -16.55
C GLN A 50 -3.32 9.19 -15.79
N TYR A 51 -3.69 9.22 -14.52
CA TYR A 51 -3.70 8.09 -13.60
C TYR A 51 -5.10 7.97 -13.02
N ASP A 52 -5.67 6.77 -13.00
CA ASP A 52 -7.05 6.57 -12.59
C ASP A 52 -7.17 6.43 -11.06
N ILE A 53 -8.24 7.00 -10.50
CA ILE A 53 -8.75 6.64 -9.18
C ILE A 53 -10.09 5.93 -9.39
N SER A 54 -10.18 4.69 -8.92
CA SER A 54 -11.39 3.86 -9.02
C SER A 54 -11.61 3.11 -7.71
N GLU A 55 -12.85 3.10 -7.20
CA GLU A 55 -13.20 2.45 -5.93
C GLU A 55 -12.29 2.89 -4.76
N GLY A 56 -11.85 4.14 -4.80
CA GLY A 56 -10.91 4.70 -3.85
C GLY A 56 -9.47 4.25 -4.03
N ILE A 57 -9.11 3.48 -5.04
CA ILE A 57 -7.71 3.09 -5.28
C ILE A 57 -7.15 3.95 -6.40
N ALA A 58 -6.05 4.65 -6.12
CA ALA A 58 -5.27 5.33 -7.14
C ALA A 58 -4.26 4.37 -7.75
N VAL A 59 -4.18 4.34 -9.08
CA VAL A 59 -3.19 3.57 -9.84
C VAL A 59 -2.20 4.54 -10.47
N VAL A 60 -1.09 4.78 -9.78
CA VAL A 60 -0.08 5.80 -10.10
C VAL A 60 1.22 5.11 -10.47
N VAL A 61 1.25 4.53 -11.66
CA VAL A 61 2.40 3.79 -12.20
C VAL A 61 2.81 4.33 -13.58
N PRO A 62 4.09 4.22 -13.96
CA PRO A 62 4.53 4.48 -15.32
C PRO A 62 3.77 3.66 -16.37
N GLU A 63 3.79 4.11 -17.62
CA GLU A 63 3.18 3.38 -18.74
C GLU A 63 3.68 1.94 -18.85
N ALA A 64 5.00 1.74 -18.70
CA ALA A 64 5.63 0.43 -18.81
C ALA A 64 5.14 -0.56 -17.73
N THR A 65 4.70 -0.07 -16.58
CA THR A 65 4.30 -0.88 -15.42
C THR A 65 2.79 -1.17 -15.40
N LEU A 66 1.99 -0.38 -16.14
CA LEU A 66 0.54 -0.52 -16.17
C LEU A 66 0.04 -1.95 -16.50
N PRO A 67 0.63 -2.73 -17.44
CA PRO A 67 0.20 -4.10 -17.70
C PRO A 67 0.27 -5.02 -16.48
N VAL A 68 1.33 -4.88 -15.66
CA VAL A 68 1.56 -5.70 -14.46
C VAL A 68 0.45 -5.48 -13.43
N THR A 69 -0.03 -4.25 -13.29
CA THR A 69 -1.10 -3.90 -12.32
C THR A 69 -2.45 -4.56 -12.62
N ARG A 70 -2.65 -5.01 -13.86
CA ARG A 70 -3.89 -5.62 -14.35
C ARG A 70 -3.81 -7.15 -14.39
N GLU A 71 -2.65 -7.72 -14.08
CA GLU A 71 -2.47 -9.15 -14.11
C GLU A 71 -3.21 -9.81 -12.93
N THR A 72 -4.11 -10.75 -13.25
CA THR A 72 -4.85 -11.55 -12.27
C THR A 72 -4.29 -12.96 -12.12
N THR A 73 -3.18 -13.24 -12.79
CA THR A 73 -2.36 -14.44 -12.66
C THR A 73 -1.10 -14.13 -11.86
N GLY A 74 -0.30 -15.17 -11.56
CA GLY A 74 0.95 -14.99 -10.83
C GLY A 74 0.75 -14.29 -9.48
N TYR A 75 1.48 -13.20 -9.27
CA TYR A 75 1.48 -12.44 -8.02
C TYR A 75 0.11 -11.79 -7.68
N GLY A 76 -0.60 -11.28 -8.68
CA GLY A 76 -1.93 -10.66 -8.50
C GLY A 76 -3.07 -11.65 -8.34
N SER A 77 -2.77 -12.96 -8.39
CA SER A 77 -3.77 -14.03 -8.38
C SER A 77 -4.46 -14.21 -7.03
N PHE A 78 -5.66 -14.82 -7.07
CA PHE A 78 -6.41 -15.14 -5.86
C PHE A 78 -5.64 -16.07 -4.91
N SER A 79 -4.89 -17.05 -5.44
CA SER A 79 -4.13 -17.97 -4.58
C SER A 79 -3.00 -17.27 -3.85
N MET A 80 -2.34 -16.32 -4.52
CA MET A 80 -1.32 -15.47 -3.88
C MET A 80 -1.95 -14.54 -2.85
N LEU A 81 -3.08 -13.90 -3.16
CA LEU A 81 -3.80 -13.05 -2.21
C LEU A 81 -4.18 -13.83 -0.94
N SER A 82 -4.77 -15.01 -1.12
CA SER A 82 -5.15 -15.92 -0.03
C SER A 82 -3.93 -16.28 0.84
N SER A 83 -2.80 -16.64 0.22
CA SER A 83 -1.56 -17.00 0.91
C SER A 83 -0.95 -15.83 1.69
N TYR A 84 -0.95 -14.62 1.11
CA TYR A 84 -0.39 -13.43 1.74
C TYR A 84 -1.25 -12.96 2.91
N LEU A 85 -2.58 -12.95 2.77
CA LEU A 85 -3.49 -12.65 3.88
C LEU A 85 -3.31 -13.66 5.02
N TRP A 86 -3.22 -14.95 4.70
CA TRP A 86 -2.94 -15.98 5.70
C TRP A 86 -1.61 -15.78 6.42
N SER A 87 -0.52 -15.63 5.66
CA SER A 87 0.83 -15.55 6.22
C SER A 87 1.02 -14.26 7.04
N HIS A 88 0.58 -13.11 6.52
CA HIS A 88 0.88 -11.81 7.12
C HIS A 88 0.03 -11.54 8.37
N PHE A 89 -1.20 -12.04 8.42
CA PHE A 89 -2.13 -11.82 9.53
C PHE A 89 -2.30 -13.04 10.45
N SER A 90 -1.44 -14.06 10.30
CA SER A 90 -1.54 -15.32 11.05
C SER A 90 -1.64 -15.15 12.56
N GLU A 91 -1.03 -14.12 13.14
CA GLU A 91 -1.15 -13.78 14.58
C GLU A 91 -2.58 -13.58 15.09
N PHE A 92 -3.50 -13.21 14.22
CA PHE A 92 -4.88 -12.96 14.60
C PHE A 92 -5.74 -14.24 14.57
N PHE A 93 -5.24 -15.37 14.06
CA PHE A 93 -6.05 -16.59 13.93
C PHE A 93 -5.33 -17.94 13.96
N ASN A 94 -4.00 -18.01 13.92
CA ASN A 94 -3.23 -19.27 13.98
C ASN A 94 -2.78 -19.66 15.40
N GLY A 95 -3.14 -18.88 16.43
CA GLY A 95 -2.83 -19.20 17.82
C GLY A 95 -1.32 -19.35 18.07
N PRO A 96 -0.85 -20.45 18.72
CA PRO A 96 0.56 -20.60 19.10
C PRO A 96 1.54 -20.74 17.92
N ASP A 97 1.03 -21.10 16.74
CA ASP A 97 1.84 -21.29 15.53
C ASP A 97 1.95 -20.00 14.69
N ALA A 98 1.45 -18.89 15.21
CA ALA A 98 1.49 -17.63 14.50
C ALA A 98 2.89 -16.99 14.53
N THR A 99 3.21 -16.27 13.45
CA THR A 99 4.39 -15.42 13.39
C THR A 99 4.08 -14.03 13.94
N ASP A 100 4.99 -13.48 14.75
CA ASP A 100 4.99 -12.10 15.22
C ASP A 100 6.00 -11.23 14.45
N ALA A 101 6.53 -11.74 13.32
CA ALA A 101 7.60 -11.11 12.56
C ALA A 101 7.29 -9.65 12.20
N TYR A 102 6.05 -9.31 11.82
CA TYR A 102 5.67 -7.94 11.46
C TYR A 102 5.71 -6.99 12.66
N LYS A 103 5.31 -7.45 13.85
CA LYS A 103 5.47 -6.67 15.09
C LYS A 103 6.93 -6.49 15.43
N GLN A 104 7.73 -7.55 15.31
CA GLN A 104 9.18 -7.47 15.57
C GLN A 104 9.88 -6.53 14.58
N TRP A 105 9.58 -6.62 13.29
CA TRP A 105 10.15 -5.73 12.27
C TRP A 105 9.70 -4.28 12.48
N ALA A 106 8.43 -4.06 12.81
CA ALA A 106 7.94 -2.73 13.15
C ALA A 106 8.65 -2.11 14.36
N SER A 107 9.06 -2.94 15.33
CA SER A 107 9.78 -2.46 16.51
C SER A 107 11.12 -1.80 16.18
N ALA A 108 11.76 -2.16 15.05
CA ALA A 108 12.97 -1.52 14.55
C ALA A 108 12.75 -0.06 14.13
N PHE A 109 11.50 0.35 13.90
CA PHE A 109 11.10 1.73 13.56
C PHE A 109 10.46 2.46 14.75
N THR A 110 10.53 1.89 15.96
CA THR A 110 10.04 2.57 17.15
C THR A 110 11.05 3.63 17.56
N PRO A 111 10.63 4.90 17.71
CA PRO A 111 11.56 5.99 18.06
C PRO A 111 12.27 5.69 19.39
N GLN A 112 13.58 5.88 19.43
CA GLN A 112 14.31 5.85 20.69
C GLN A 112 14.12 7.18 21.42
N GLN A 113 14.42 7.20 22.72
CA GLN A 113 14.24 8.39 23.55
C GLN A 113 15.15 9.52 23.03
N GLY A 114 14.56 10.56 22.44
CA GLY A 114 15.27 11.70 21.85
C GLY A 114 15.22 11.78 20.33
N ASP A 115 14.68 10.77 19.65
CA ASP A 115 14.47 10.80 18.20
C ASP A 115 13.23 11.62 17.85
N ASP A 116 13.39 12.57 16.93
CA ASP A 116 12.28 13.25 16.28
C ASP A 116 11.85 12.42 15.06
N HIS A 117 10.87 11.53 15.25
CA HIS A 117 10.25 10.76 14.16
C HIS A 117 8.82 11.26 13.90
N THR A 118 8.56 12.57 14.09
CA THR A 118 7.35 13.18 13.53
C THR A 118 7.48 13.15 12.01
N GLY A 119 6.69 12.30 11.35
CA GLY A 119 6.79 12.14 9.91
C GLY A 119 5.96 10.99 9.39
N TRP A 120 6.00 10.83 8.07
CA TRP A 120 5.27 9.80 7.36
C TRP A 120 6.18 8.60 7.11
N ALA A 121 5.60 7.41 7.12
CA ALA A 121 6.26 6.18 6.72
C ALA A 121 5.81 5.74 5.32
N LEU A 122 6.74 5.17 4.55
CA LEU A 122 6.47 4.52 3.27
C LEU A 122 6.81 3.03 3.35
N ASP A 123 5.85 2.17 3.06
CA ASP A 123 6.02 0.72 2.99
C ASP A 123 5.97 0.26 1.52
N ILE A 124 7.15 0.02 0.95
CA ILE A 124 7.35 -0.31 -0.46
C ILE A 124 7.24 -1.82 -0.64
N GLY A 125 6.27 -2.27 -1.44
CA GLY A 125 5.90 -3.68 -1.53
C GLY A 125 5.06 -4.12 -0.34
N CYS A 126 4.15 -3.25 0.13
CA CYS A 126 3.34 -3.46 1.33
C CYS A 126 2.47 -4.73 1.29
N SER A 127 2.32 -5.32 0.09
CA SER A 127 1.42 -6.43 -0.16
C SER A 127 0.01 -6.12 0.36
N VAL A 128 -0.49 -6.88 1.32
CA VAL A 128 -1.81 -6.73 1.95
C VAL A 128 -1.83 -5.76 3.15
N GLY A 129 -0.76 -4.98 3.35
CA GLY A 129 -0.74 -3.81 4.23
C GLY A 129 -0.41 -4.07 5.71
N ARG A 130 -0.05 -5.30 6.08
CA ARG A 130 0.21 -5.68 7.48
C ARG A 130 1.28 -4.81 8.17
N LEU A 131 2.43 -4.59 7.52
CA LEU A 131 3.50 -3.75 8.08
C LEU A 131 3.08 -2.28 8.11
N THR A 132 2.47 -1.78 7.03
CA THR A 132 1.89 -0.44 6.98
C THR A 132 0.98 -0.15 8.18
N PHE A 133 0.14 -1.11 8.60
CA PHE A 133 -0.70 -0.96 9.79
C PHE A 133 0.11 -0.82 11.09
N GLU A 134 1.20 -1.58 11.28
CA GLU A 134 2.08 -1.35 12.44
C GLU A 134 2.68 0.05 12.42
N LEU A 135 3.13 0.52 11.26
CA LEU A 135 3.78 1.83 11.13
C LEU A 135 2.84 2.98 11.55
N THR A 136 1.52 2.81 11.44
CA THR A 136 0.54 3.80 11.93
C THR A 136 0.57 4.01 13.45
N LYS A 137 1.10 3.05 14.23
CA LYS A 137 1.19 3.18 15.69
C LYS A 137 2.17 4.28 16.07
N THR A 138 3.28 4.38 15.35
CA THR A 138 4.41 5.27 15.67
C THR A 138 4.52 6.49 14.75
N HIS A 139 3.92 6.46 13.56
CA HIS A 139 4.00 7.55 12.58
C HIS A 139 2.68 8.32 12.43
N GLU A 140 2.76 9.56 11.95
CA GLU A 140 1.57 10.39 11.70
C GLU A 140 0.70 9.81 10.58
N ARG A 141 1.35 9.31 9.54
CA ARG A 141 0.74 8.61 8.40
C ARG A 141 1.65 7.46 7.97
N ALA A 142 1.06 6.41 7.44
CA ALA A 142 1.79 5.33 6.79
C ALA A 142 1.16 5.05 5.42
N ILE A 143 1.98 5.05 4.38
CA ILE A 143 1.54 4.77 3.01
C ILE A 143 2.14 3.42 2.60
N GLY A 144 1.29 2.48 2.22
CA GLY A 144 1.70 1.23 1.59
C GLY A 144 1.55 1.32 0.07
N ILE A 145 2.56 0.84 -0.65
CA ILE A 145 2.46 0.70 -2.11
C ILE A 145 2.79 -0.71 -2.55
N ASP A 146 2.12 -1.17 -3.59
CA ASP A 146 2.37 -2.45 -4.25
C ASP A 146 1.85 -2.35 -5.70
N THR A 147 2.41 -3.12 -6.63
CA THR A 147 1.93 -3.14 -8.02
C THR A 147 0.64 -3.95 -8.19
N SER A 148 0.32 -4.83 -7.24
CA SER A 148 -0.87 -5.68 -7.25
C SER A 148 -2.11 -4.91 -6.81
N LEU A 149 -3.02 -4.64 -7.76
CA LEU A 149 -4.30 -4.02 -7.47
C LEU A 149 -5.18 -4.87 -6.53
N SER A 150 -5.12 -6.20 -6.62
CA SER A 150 -5.89 -7.07 -5.72
C SER A 150 -5.41 -6.98 -4.28
N PHE A 151 -4.10 -6.83 -4.06
CA PHE A 151 -3.51 -6.71 -2.73
C PHE A 151 -3.82 -5.34 -2.12
N ILE A 152 -3.65 -4.26 -2.89
CA ILE A 152 -4.02 -2.91 -2.46
C ILE A 152 -5.51 -2.80 -2.15
N ARG A 153 -6.37 -3.43 -2.96
CA ARG A 153 -7.80 -3.51 -2.67
C ARG A 153 -8.08 -4.23 -1.35
N ALA A 154 -7.42 -5.37 -1.10
CA ALA A 154 -7.57 -6.09 0.16
C ALA A 154 -7.10 -5.25 1.37
N ALA A 155 -5.93 -4.60 1.28
CA ALA A 155 -5.41 -3.74 2.33
C ALA A 155 -6.38 -2.57 2.65
N ARG A 156 -6.92 -1.90 1.63
CA ARG A 156 -7.95 -0.87 1.82
C ARG A 156 -9.23 -1.39 2.44
N ASN A 157 -9.70 -2.56 2.01
CA ASN A 157 -10.90 -3.18 2.59
C ASN A 157 -10.70 -3.47 4.08
N VAL A 158 -9.54 -4.03 4.44
CA VAL A 158 -9.15 -4.25 5.84
C VAL A 158 -9.14 -2.94 6.63
N ALA A 159 -8.55 -1.87 6.08
CA ALA A 159 -8.51 -0.57 6.74
C ALA A 159 -9.91 0.06 6.92
N ALA A 160 -10.77 -0.08 5.93
CA ALA A 160 -12.13 0.48 5.97
C ALA A 160 -13.05 -0.29 6.92
N GLN A 161 -12.95 -1.62 6.93
CA GLN A 161 -13.77 -2.48 7.78
C GLN A 161 -13.20 -2.64 9.20
N GLN A 162 -11.91 -2.34 9.39
CA GLN A 162 -11.14 -2.60 10.62
C GLN A 162 -11.24 -4.07 11.07
N HIS A 163 -11.41 -4.94 10.10
CA HIS A 163 -11.71 -6.34 10.28
C HIS A 163 -11.12 -7.11 9.10
N LEU A 164 -10.58 -8.28 9.37
CA LEU A 164 -10.04 -9.15 8.33
C LEU A 164 -11.04 -10.27 8.06
N GLU A 165 -11.47 -10.40 6.82
CA GLU A 165 -12.24 -11.54 6.33
C GLU A 165 -11.81 -11.93 4.92
N PHE A 166 -11.51 -13.21 4.70
CA PHE A 166 -11.09 -13.72 3.39
C PHE A 166 -11.25 -15.24 3.27
N ASP A 167 -11.30 -15.73 2.04
CA ASP A 167 -11.29 -17.16 1.76
C ASP A 167 -9.85 -17.70 1.70
N MET A 168 -9.51 -18.56 2.67
CA MET A 168 -8.23 -19.22 2.77
C MET A 168 -8.25 -20.54 1.99
N ILE A 169 -7.31 -20.71 1.06
CA ILE A 169 -7.11 -22.00 0.40
C ILE A 169 -6.40 -22.95 1.38
N LEU A 170 -7.03 -24.09 1.66
CA LEU A 170 -6.43 -25.16 2.46
C LEU A 170 -5.65 -26.13 1.55
N GLU A 171 -6.31 -26.61 0.49
CA GLU A 171 -5.72 -27.55 -0.46
C GLU A 171 -6.47 -27.50 -1.79
N GLY A 172 -5.76 -27.20 -2.88
CA GLY A 172 -6.35 -27.15 -4.22
C GLY A 172 -7.53 -26.17 -4.31
N GLN A 173 -8.75 -26.70 -4.42
CA GLN A 173 -10.01 -25.93 -4.47
C GLN A 173 -10.75 -25.90 -3.13
N ILE A 174 -10.22 -26.57 -2.09
CA ILE A 174 -10.81 -26.60 -0.76
C ILE A 174 -10.45 -25.29 -0.06
N MET A 175 -11.47 -24.53 0.32
CA MET A 175 -11.33 -23.23 0.98
C MET A 175 -12.07 -23.20 2.30
N LYS A 176 -11.61 -22.32 3.19
CA LYS A 176 -12.27 -21.97 4.45
C LYS A 176 -12.27 -20.46 4.61
N THR A 177 -13.43 -19.88 4.90
CA THR A 177 -13.50 -18.46 5.26
C THR A 177 -12.85 -18.24 6.62
N GLN A 178 -11.86 -17.36 6.65
CA GLN A 178 -11.15 -16.92 7.84
C GLN A 178 -11.59 -15.50 8.17
N SER A 179 -11.85 -15.25 9.45
CA SER A 179 -12.36 -13.97 9.93
C SER A 179 -11.70 -13.67 11.28
N SER A 180 -11.21 -12.45 11.49
CA SER A 180 -10.63 -12.05 12.77
C SER A 180 -10.62 -10.54 12.96
N SER A 181 -10.81 -10.12 14.21
CA SER A 181 -10.56 -8.75 14.64
C SER A 181 -9.06 -8.48 14.67
N LEU A 182 -8.70 -7.24 14.38
CA LEU A 182 -7.30 -6.82 14.31
C LEU A 182 -6.84 -6.16 15.60
N ASP A 183 -5.55 -5.83 15.65
CA ASP A 183 -4.96 -5.10 16.76
C ASP A 183 -5.67 -3.73 16.91
N PRO A 184 -6.31 -3.44 18.07
CA PRO A 184 -7.02 -2.20 18.29
C PRO A 184 -6.11 -0.96 18.32
N ASP A 185 -4.79 -1.15 18.45
CA ASP A 185 -3.82 -0.05 18.45
C ASP A 185 -3.51 0.44 17.02
N PHE A 186 -3.94 -0.27 15.97
CA PHE A 186 -3.82 0.23 14.60
C PHE A 186 -4.64 1.50 14.38
N LYS A 187 -3.98 2.56 13.88
CA LYS A 187 -4.65 3.81 13.54
C LYS A 187 -5.07 3.78 12.07
N PHE A 188 -6.10 3.00 11.73
CA PHE A 188 -6.54 2.80 10.35
C PHE A 188 -6.77 4.09 9.54
N PRO A 189 -7.33 5.20 10.09
CA PRO A 189 -7.47 6.45 9.35
C PRO A 189 -6.14 7.10 8.94
N HIS A 190 -5.02 6.66 9.52
CA HIS A 190 -3.66 7.13 9.23
C HIS A 190 -2.96 6.27 8.16
N ALA A 191 -3.51 5.11 7.82
CA ALA A 191 -3.00 4.26 6.75
C ALA A 191 -3.59 4.68 5.39
N GLU A 192 -2.80 4.55 4.35
CA GLU A 192 -3.29 4.60 2.97
C GLU A 192 -2.53 3.64 2.06
N PHE A 193 -3.21 3.13 1.03
CA PHE A 193 -2.71 2.19 0.05
C PHE A 193 -3.02 2.65 -1.37
N ILE A 194 -2.00 2.67 -2.23
CA ILE A 194 -2.13 2.96 -3.66
C ILE A 194 -1.37 1.92 -4.48
N VAL A 195 -1.77 1.75 -5.74
CA VAL A 195 -0.98 0.97 -6.68
C VAL A 195 0.12 1.87 -7.25
N ALA A 196 1.38 1.52 -6.97
CA ALA A 196 2.54 2.28 -7.44
C ALA A 196 3.73 1.35 -7.71
N ASP A 197 4.72 1.89 -8.43
CA ASP A 197 5.94 1.19 -8.82
C ASP A 197 7.09 1.57 -7.89
N ALA A 198 7.74 0.57 -7.28
CA ALA A 198 8.90 0.77 -6.42
C ALA A 198 10.08 1.45 -7.14
N MET A 199 10.18 1.30 -8.47
CA MET A 199 11.23 1.90 -9.31
C MET A 199 10.92 3.33 -9.78
N ALA A 200 9.71 3.81 -9.49
CA ALA A 200 9.24 5.15 -9.81
C ALA A 200 8.24 5.63 -8.75
N LEU A 201 8.74 5.79 -7.52
CA LEU A 201 7.94 6.21 -6.38
C LEU A 201 7.24 7.55 -6.68
N PRO A 202 5.90 7.61 -6.67
CA PRO A 202 5.16 8.80 -7.08
C PRO A 202 5.07 9.82 -5.93
N PHE A 203 6.16 10.06 -5.21
CA PHE A 203 6.20 10.95 -4.05
C PHE A 203 7.37 11.92 -4.13
N ARG A 204 7.18 13.13 -3.59
CA ARG A 204 8.25 14.14 -3.47
C ARG A 204 9.43 13.62 -2.64
N SER A 205 10.64 14.02 -3.00
CA SER A 205 11.83 13.72 -2.20
C SER A 205 11.76 14.38 -0.82
N GLY A 206 12.38 13.73 0.17
CA GLY A 206 12.42 14.22 1.56
C GLY A 206 11.08 14.14 2.31
N ARG A 207 10.04 13.49 1.75
CA ARG A 207 8.72 13.44 2.38
C ARG A 207 8.62 12.48 3.58
N PHE A 208 9.35 11.36 3.52
CA PHE A 208 9.22 10.27 4.47
C PHE A 208 10.36 10.28 5.48
N ALA A 209 10.02 10.14 6.76
CA ALA A 209 11.00 9.91 7.82
C ALA A 209 11.51 8.46 7.80
N THR A 210 10.65 7.54 7.38
CA THR A 210 10.92 6.10 7.37
C THR A 210 10.48 5.49 6.04
N ALA A 211 11.31 4.63 5.46
CA ALA A 211 10.93 3.76 4.36
C ALA A 211 11.25 2.30 4.71
N SER A 212 10.33 1.38 4.44
CA SER A 212 10.51 -0.06 4.58
C SER A 212 10.36 -0.75 3.23
N THR A 213 11.17 -1.80 3.02
CA THR A 213 11.04 -2.71 1.89
C THR A 213 11.26 -4.12 2.40
N VAL A 214 10.27 -5.00 2.31
CA VAL A 214 10.39 -6.40 2.77
C VAL A 214 10.05 -7.33 1.61
N ASN A 215 11.01 -8.17 1.21
CA ASN A 215 10.83 -9.17 0.13
C ASN A 215 10.37 -8.54 -1.21
N ILE A 216 11.01 -7.44 -1.60
CA ILE A 216 10.79 -6.79 -2.90
C ILE A 216 11.97 -6.91 -3.86
N LEU A 217 13.19 -7.16 -3.36
CA LEU A 217 14.41 -7.18 -4.19
C LEU A 217 14.35 -8.26 -5.28
N GLU A 218 13.66 -9.36 -5.01
CA GLU A 218 13.43 -10.44 -5.97
C GLU A 218 12.34 -10.13 -7.00
N LYS A 219 11.64 -9.00 -6.86
CA LYS A 219 10.49 -8.59 -7.70
C LYS A 219 10.81 -7.41 -8.61
N VAL A 220 12.01 -6.83 -8.54
CA VAL A 220 12.44 -5.72 -9.39
C VAL A 220 13.45 -6.21 -10.44
N PRO A 221 13.43 -5.66 -11.66
CA PRO A 221 14.28 -6.14 -12.75
C PRO A 221 15.77 -5.79 -12.59
N ASP A 222 16.10 -4.77 -11.79
CA ASP A 222 17.46 -4.30 -11.52
C ASP A 222 17.57 -3.82 -10.05
N PRO A 223 17.79 -4.76 -9.10
CA PRO A 223 17.77 -4.49 -7.65
C PRO A 223 18.98 -3.71 -7.12
#